data_AF-A0A9E5R917-F1
#
_entry.id   AF-A0A9E5R917-F1
#
_cell.length_a   1.000
_cell.length_b   1.000
_cell.length_c   1.000
_cell.angle_alpha   90.00
_cell.angle_beta   90.00
_cell.angle_gamma   90.00
#
_symmetry.space_group_name_H-M   'P 1'
#
loop_
_entity.id
_entity.type
_entity.pdbx_description
1 polymer ?
#
loop_
_entity_poly.entity_id
_entity_poly.type
_entity_poly.pdbx_seq_one_letter_code
_entity_poly.pdbx_strand_id
1 'polypeptide(L)'
;VSYKIKSRSGDRTQFTHMVERCRAAGVEIYADAVINHMSGELSGKGSAGSTFTKYHYPRLYESRNFHSCRRNIEDYGNHEQVTTCELSGLPDLKTGSSYVRHQIANYLIDLVNLGVTGFRIDAAKHIHTKDLGAILSLVQKSVTTQSYIMQEVIDPGTEAVRKSEYYSHGDVYEFEYGRLVGAKFLGLEGQNLSQLETLGEGWGLAPSDKAIVFIDNHDKQRGHGGGGNYLTYKHGRLYELANVFMLAHPYGYPDLMSSYTFSDSEQGPPADANGNTRSVYHSGQVSCFEEWQCEHRWQAIANMVGFRNHTSTNPLTHWWSNGANQIAFGRGDQGFVVINRESDRFTHTLQTDMAPGTYCNIIEGELNADGTGCTATGANATVTVDRHRRVTVAVEGMGAIAIHRGAKVS
;
A
#
# COMPACT_ATOMS: atom_id res chain seq x y z
N VAL A 1 11.53 -5.53 24.43
CA VAL A 1 10.84 -5.91 23.17
C VAL A 1 10.17 -7.27 23.36
N SER A 2 8.92 -7.46 22.92
CA SER A 2 8.13 -8.68 23.14
C SER A 2 6.83 -8.64 22.34
N TYR A 3 6.11 -9.76 22.22
CA TYR A 3 4.76 -9.84 21.61
C TYR A 3 3.61 -9.29 22.48
N LYS A 4 3.90 -8.46 23.48
CA LYS A 4 2.86 -7.80 24.28
C LYS A 4 2.21 -6.70 23.44
N ILE A 5 0.89 -6.65 23.39
CA ILE A 5 0.13 -5.59 22.72
C ILE A 5 0.17 -4.31 23.57
N LYS A 6 1.26 -3.56 23.44
CA LYS A 6 1.43 -2.20 23.94
C LYS A 6 2.55 -1.53 23.17
N SER A 7 2.21 -0.53 22.37
CA SER A 7 3.14 0.27 21.56
C SER A 7 2.95 1.76 21.84
N ARG A 8 3.63 2.60 21.08
CA ARG A 8 3.39 4.05 21.09
C ARG A 8 1.97 4.41 20.63
N SER A 9 1.31 3.52 19.87
CA SER A 9 -0.05 3.71 19.35
C SER A 9 -1.14 3.35 20.37
N GLY A 10 -0.79 2.71 21.49
CA GLY A 10 -1.72 2.37 22.54
C GLY A 10 -1.47 1.01 23.18
N ASP A 11 -2.31 0.67 24.15
CA ASP A 11 -2.32 -0.63 24.82
C ASP A 11 -3.31 -1.62 24.19
N ARG A 12 -3.37 -2.83 24.75
CA ARG A 12 -4.26 -3.91 24.30
C ARG A 12 -5.74 -3.51 24.33
N THR A 13 -6.18 -2.75 25.34
CA THR A 13 -7.58 -2.33 25.45
C THR A 13 -7.91 -1.37 24.31
N GLN A 14 -7.06 -0.39 24.07
CA GLN A 14 -7.23 0.56 22.96
C GLN A 14 -7.18 -0.14 21.60
N PHE A 15 -6.26 -1.10 21.42
CA PHE A 15 -6.17 -1.91 20.20
C PHE A 15 -7.45 -2.72 19.97
N THR A 16 -7.95 -3.42 21.00
CA THR A 16 -9.18 -4.22 20.90
C THR A 16 -10.38 -3.35 20.52
N HIS A 17 -10.53 -2.21 21.20
CA HIS A 17 -11.62 -1.26 20.91
C HIS A 17 -11.53 -0.67 19.49
N MET A 18 -10.33 -0.42 18.98
CA MET A 18 -10.13 0.01 17.59
C MET A 18 -10.61 -1.08 16.62
N VAL A 19 -10.18 -2.33 16.81
CA VAL A 19 -10.56 -3.46 15.94
C VAL A 19 -12.08 -3.67 15.95
N GLU A 20 -12.71 -3.65 17.12
CA GLU A 20 -14.16 -3.82 17.25
C GLU A 20 -14.96 -2.72 16.54
N ARG A 21 -14.55 -1.45 16.70
CA ARG A 21 -15.21 -0.32 16.05
C ARG A 21 -15.03 -0.33 14.54
N CYS A 22 -13.83 -0.63 14.04
CA CYS A 22 -13.58 -0.76 12.61
C CYS A 22 -14.43 -1.88 12.01
N ARG A 23 -14.46 -3.06 12.64
CA ARG A 23 -15.32 -4.16 12.20
C ARG A 23 -16.79 -3.78 12.19
N ALA A 24 -17.30 -3.10 13.22
CA ALA A 24 -18.69 -2.66 13.26
C ALA A 24 -19.04 -1.68 12.12
N ALA A 25 -18.05 -0.98 11.57
CA ALA A 25 -18.17 -0.11 10.41
C ALA A 25 -17.87 -0.82 9.07
N GLY A 26 -17.61 -2.14 9.07
CA GLY A 26 -17.24 -2.88 7.87
C GLY A 26 -15.80 -2.61 7.38
N VAL A 27 -14.92 -2.10 8.24
CA VAL A 27 -13.51 -1.84 7.93
C VAL A 27 -12.64 -2.90 8.61
N GLU A 28 -11.91 -3.65 7.80
CA GLU A 28 -11.01 -4.70 8.26
C GLU A 28 -9.70 -4.12 8.80
N ILE A 29 -9.03 -4.88 9.68
CA ILE A 29 -7.73 -4.49 10.24
C ILE A 29 -6.69 -5.55 9.88
N TYR A 30 -5.61 -5.08 9.28
CA TYR A 30 -4.43 -5.87 8.98
C TYR A 30 -3.29 -5.45 9.89
N ALA A 31 -2.67 -6.40 10.59
CA ALA A 31 -1.55 -6.10 11.49
C ALA A 31 -0.22 -6.26 10.77
N ASP A 32 0.71 -5.32 10.99
CA ASP A 32 2.09 -5.46 10.59
C ASP A 32 2.82 -6.43 11.54
N ALA A 33 3.25 -7.57 11.01
CA ALA A 33 3.77 -8.69 11.76
C ALA A 33 5.29 -8.80 11.56
N VAL A 34 6.03 -8.16 12.46
CA VAL A 34 7.49 -8.28 12.56
C VAL A 34 7.87 -9.61 13.22
N ILE A 35 8.08 -10.64 12.39
CA ILE A 35 8.30 -12.03 12.84
C ILE A 35 9.63 -12.63 12.35
N ASN A 36 10.40 -11.92 11.54
CA ASN A 36 11.73 -12.35 11.10
C ASN A 36 12.79 -12.21 12.20
N HIS A 37 12.79 -11.07 12.87
CA HIS A 37 13.90 -10.63 13.71
C HIS A 37 13.44 -10.04 15.04
N MET A 38 14.41 -9.72 15.89
CA MET A 38 14.19 -8.92 17.10
C MET A 38 15.05 -7.63 17.05
N SER A 39 15.18 -6.89 18.16
CA SER A 39 15.86 -5.58 18.16
C SER A 39 17.37 -5.69 17.92
N GLY A 40 17.88 -4.81 17.04
CA GLY A 40 19.31 -4.61 16.77
C GLY A 40 20.07 -3.91 17.91
N GLU A 41 19.36 -3.32 18.87
CA GLU A 41 19.97 -2.69 20.05
C GLU A 41 20.64 -3.74 20.95
N LEU A 42 21.79 -3.37 21.55
CA LEU A 42 22.53 -4.29 22.42
C LEU A 42 21.78 -4.63 23.70
N SER A 43 21.02 -3.67 24.23
CA SER A 43 20.14 -3.86 25.39
C SER A 43 19.14 -2.73 25.51
N GLY A 44 18.06 -2.95 26.25
CA GLY A 44 17.10 -1.88 26.54
C GLY A 44 15.80 -2.36 27.14
N LYS A 45 14.79 -1.49 27.07
CA LYS A 45 13.42 -1.75 27.52
C LYS A 45 12.45 -1.44 26.40
N GLY A 46 11.60 -2.40 26.05
CA GLY A 46 10.57 -2.19 25.02
C GLY A 46 9.40 -1.33 25.53
N SER A 47 8.54 -0.91 24.62
CA SER A 47 7.32 -0.11 24.87
C SER A 47 6.40 -0.69 25.96
N ALA A 48 6.31 -2.03 26.02
CA ALA A 48 5.53 -2.75 27.03
C ALA A 48 6.31 -3.05 28.33
N GLY A 49 7.46 -2.42 28.52
CA GLY A 49 8.30 -2.53 29.71
C GLY A 49 9.20 -3.78 29.80
N SER A 50 9.12 -4.71 28.85
CA SER A 50 9.99 -5.90 28.80
C SER A 50 11.44 -5.50 28.48
N THR A 51 12.38 -5.87 29.35
CA THR A 51 13.82 -5.69 29.12
C THR A 51 14.36 -6.70 28.11
N PHE A 52 15.52 -6.43 27.52
CA PHE A 52 16.22 -7.35 26.62
C PHE A 52 17.72 -7.03 26.55
N THR A 53 18.50 -8.00 26.09
CA THR A 53 19.83 -7.82 25.49
C THR A 53 19.86 -8.48 24.12
N LYS A 54 20.86 -8.18 23.26
CA LYS A 54 20.97 -8.82 21.94
C LYS A 54 20.95 -10.35 22.10
N TYR A 55 20.03 -11.02 21.40
CA TYR A 55 19.72 -12.46 21.49
C TYR A 55 19.10 -12.99 22.80
N HIS A 56 18.72 -12.13 23.75
CA HIS A 56 18.08 -12.58 24.99
C HIS A 56 16.90 -11.68 25.37
N TYR A 57 15.72 -12.27 25.29
CA TYR A 57 14.41 -11.68 25.52
C TYR A 57 13.72 -12.50 26.61
N PRO A 58 13.83 -12.11 27.89
CA PRO A 58 13.38 -12.92 29.02
C PRO A 58 11.95 -13.43 28.84
N ARG A 59 11.77 -14.75 29.07
CA ARG A 59 10.49 -15.48 28.93
C ARG A 59 9.96 -15.58 27.49
N LEU A 60 10.75 -15.22 26.49
CA LEU A 60 10.39 -15.32 25.09
C LEU A 60 11.46 -16.06 24.28
N TYR A 61 12.67 -15.49 24.17
CA TYR A 61 13.76 -16.05 23.37
C TYR A 61 15.11 -15.97 24.09
N GLU A 62 15.93 -16.98 23.87
CA GLU A 62 17.33 -17.06 24.29
C GLU A 62 18.23 -17.22 23.06
N SER A 63 19.55 -17.16 23.27
CA SER A 63 20.58 -17.24 22.22
C SER A 63 20.39 -18.38 21.21
N ARG A 64 19.90 -19.55 21.67
CA ARG A 64 19.63 -20.74 20.84
C ARG A 64 18.42 -20.61 19.89
N ASN A 65 17.60 -19.60 20.08
CA ASN A 65 16.40 -19.32 19.28
C ASN A 65 16.70 -18.41 18.08
N PHE A 66 17.96 -18.01 17.90
CA PHE A 66 18.43 -17.21 16.78
C PHE A 66 19.33 -18.05 15.88
N HIS A 67 19.43 -17.70 14.60
CA HIS A 67 20.37 -18.33 13.69
C HIS A 67 21.82 -18.11 14.14
N SER A 68 22.71 -19.00 13.70
CA SER A 68 24.14 -18.92 14.04
C SER A 68 24.88 -17.87 13.22
N CYS A 69 24.33 -17.44 12.09
CA CYS A 69 24.91 -16.35 11.30
C CYS A 69 24.61 -15.00 11.95
N ARG A 70 25.56 -14.51 12.76
CA ARG A 70 25.43 -13.27 13.55
C ARG A 70 26.17 -12.08 12.93
N ARG A 71 26.10 -12.00 11.60
CA ARG A 71 26.68 -10.93 10.79
C ARG A 71 25.63 -10.44 9.82
N ASN A 72 25.87 -9.27 9.25
CA ASN A 72 24.98 -8.73 8.23
C ASN A 72 24.92 -9.62 6.99
N ILE A 73 23.79 -9.55 6.31
CA ILE A 73 23.68 -9.98 4.91
C ILE A 73 24.63 -9.10 4.08
N GLU A 74 25.48 -9.74 3.30
CA GLU A 74 26.51 -9.11 2.46
C GLU A 74 26.37 -9.53 0.99
N ASP A 75 25.85 -10.72 0.72
CA ASP A 75 25.61 -11.26 -0.62
C ASP A 75 24.13 -11.66 -0.79
N TYR A 76 23.37 -10.82 -1.49
CA TYR A 76 21.97 -11.09 -1.85
C TYR A 76 21.82 -12.13 -2.98
N GLY A 77 22.92 -12.56 -3.59
CA GLY A 77 23.01 -13.74 -4.46
C GLY A 77 23.10 -15.06 -3.69
N ASN A 78 23.20 -15.02 -2.36
CA ASN A 78 23.21 -16.19 -1.50
C ASN A 78 21.89 -16.33 -0.72
N HIS A 79 21.02 -17.23 -1.18
CA HIS A 79 19.69 -17.48 -0.59
C HIS A 79 19.75 -17.80 0.91
N GLU A 80 20.69 -18.65 1.33
CA GLU A 80 20.88 -19.01 2.74
C GLU A 80 21.31 -17.79 3.57
N GLN A 81 22.19 -16.94 3.04
CA GLN A 81 22.58 -15.72 3.74
C GLN A 81 21.39 -14.79 3.93
N VAL A 82 20.60 -14.57 2.87
CA VAL A 82 19.43 -13.67 2.90
C VAL A 82 18.39 -14.14 3.92
N THR A 83 18.25 -15.45 4.13
CA THR A 83 17.20 -16.04 4.99
C THR A 83 17.66 -16.49 6.38
N THR A 84 18.95 -16.35 6.72
CA THR A 84 19.48 -16.81 8.03
C THR A 84 20.50 -15.88 8.69
N CYS A 85 20.97 -14.83 8.01
CA CYS A 85 21.88 -13.83 8.57
C CYS A 85 21.13 -12.54 8.94
N GLU A 86 21.79 -11.65 9.68
CA GLU A 86 21.14 -10.45 10.22
C GLU A 86 20.84 -9.44 9.10
N LEU A 87 19.58 -9.04 8.96
CA LEU A 87 19.22 -7.84 8.21
C LEU A 87 19.64 -6.61 9.04
N SER A 88 20.65 -5.87 8.59
CA SER A 88 21.09 -4.61 9.25
C SER A 88 21.33 -4.73 10.76
N GLY A 89 21.92 -5.85 11.20
CA GLY A 89 22.29 -6.11 12.59
C GLY A 89 21.14 -6.58 13.48
N LEU A 90 19.96 -6.81 12.91
CA LEU A 90 18.78 -7.32 13.60
C LEU A 90 18.95 -8.82 13.89
N PRO A 91 18.89 -9.27 15.16
CA PRO A 91 18.96 -10.67 15.54
C PRO A 91 17.94 -11.53 14.81
N ASP A 92 18.43 -12.41 13.96
CA ASP A 92 17.61 -13.23 13.06
C ASP A 92 17.06 -14.47 13.77
N LEU A 93 15.73 -14.61 13.82
CA LEU A 93 15.08 -15.71 14.54
C LEU A 93 15.28 -17.02 13.77
N LYS A 94 15.58 -18.09 14.50
CA LYS A 94 15.68 -19.44 13.94
C LYS A 94 14.28 -20.01 13.65
N THR A 95 13.62 -19.49 12.61
CA THR A 95 12.25 -19.82 12.21
C THR A 95 12.08 -21.29 11.81
N GLY A 96 13.15 -22.01 11.53
CA GLY A 96 13.15 -23.48 11.39
C GLY A 96 12.86 -24.25 12.69
N SER A 97 13.02 -23.61 13.86
CA SER A 97 12.82 -24.23 15.17
C SER A 97 11.35 -24.33 15.55
N SER A 98 10.90 -25.52 15.98
CA SER A 98 9.54 -25.72 16.48
C SER A 98 9.17 -24.71 17.57
N TYR A 99 10.07 -24.45 18.53
CA TYR A 99 9.80 -23.49 19.59
C TYR A 99 9.53 -22.09 19.05
N VAL A 100 10.37 -21.59 18.13
CA VAL A 100 10.23 -20.25 17.54
C VAL A 100 8.94 -20.14 16.76
N ARG A 101 8.61 -21.15 15.92
CA ARG A 101 7.36 -21.16 15.16
C ARG A 101 6.12 -21.08 16.05
N HIS A 102 6.10 -21.81 17.16
CA HIS A 102 4.97 -21.77 18.09
C HIS A 102 4.87 -20.43 18.82
N GLN A 103 5.98 -19.79 19.21
CA GLN A 103 5.94 -18.45 19.81
C GLN A 103 5.35 -17.41 18.83
N ILE A 104 5.80 -17.44 17.57
CA ILE A 104 5.26 -16.58 16.51
C ILE A 104 3.79 -16.89 16.26
N ALA A 105 3.43 -18.16 16.06
CA ALA A 105 2.05 -18.55 15.80
C ALA A 105 1.11 -18.14 16.95
N ASN A 106 1.51 -18.32 18.21
CA ASN A 106 0.73 -17.88 19.36
C ASN A 106 0.47 -16.37 19.35
N TYR A 107 1.46 -15.57 18.97
CA TYR A 107 1.30 -14.12 18.81
C TYR A 107 0.29 -13.77 17.70
N LEU A 108 0.40 -14.41 16.54
CA LEU A 108 -0.52 -14.17 15.42
C LEU A 108 -1.94 -14.64 15.75
N ILE A 109 -2.09 -15.81 16.39
CA ILE A 109 -3.39 -16.33 16.85
C ILE A 109 -4.03 -15.36 17.86
N ASP A 110 -3.24 -14.80 18.78
CA ASP A 110 -3.73 -13.79 19.72
C ASP A 110 -4.31 -12.56 18.99
N LEU A 111 -3.63 -12.08 17.96
CA LEU A 111 -4.14 -10.97 17.13
C LEU A 111 -5.42 -11.34 16.36
N VAL A 112 -5.50 -12.54 15.79
CA VAL A 112 -6.73 -13.01 15.13
C VAL A 112 -7.88 -13.09 16.13
N ASN A 113 -7.64 -13.58 17.34
CA ASN A 113 -8.65 -13.65 18.40
C ASN A 113 -9.11 -12.27 18.88
N LEU A 114 -8.23 -11.26 18.85
CA LEU A 114 -8.60 -9.86 19.06
C LEU A 114 -9.35 -9.25 17.88
N GLY A 115 -9.29 -9.90 16.72
CA GLY A 115 -10.13 -9.60 15.58
C GLY A 115 -9.44 -9.11 14.32
N VAL A 116 -8.11 -9.15 14.29
CA VAL A 116 -7.31 -8.86 13.10
C VAL A 116 -7.72 -9.81 11.96
N THR A 117 -7.92 -9.25 10.78
CA THR A 117 -8.39 -9.98 9.59
C THR A 117 -7.24 -10.58 8.80
N GLY A 118 -6.05 -10.00 8.90
CA GLY A 118 -4.88 -10.51 8.19
C GLY A 118 -3.59 -9.83 8.61
N PHE A 119 -2.51 -10.15 7.91
CA PHE A 119 -1.17 -9.71 8.28
C PHE A 119 -0.40 -9.19 7.07
N ARG A 120 0.32 -8.09 7.27
CA ARG A 120 1.50 -7.73 6.47
C ARG A 120 2.69 -8.39 7.16
N ILE A 121 3.28 -9.40 6.53
CA ILE A 121 4.47 -10.08 7.02
C ILE A 121 5.68 -9.24 6.63
N ASP A 122 6.22 -8.52 7.61
CA ASP A 122 7.45 -7.75 7.52
C ASP A 122 8.63 -8.65 7.16
N ALA A 123 9.54 -8.14 6.32
CA ALA A 123 10.79 -8.80 5.97
C ALA A 123 10.58 -10.27 5.54
N ALA A 124 9.46 -10.59 4.87
CA ALA A 124 9.11 -11.96 4.49
C ALA A 124 10.21 -12.62 3.64
N LYS A 125 10.87 -11.83 2.78
CA LYS A 125 12.08 -12.22 2.02
C LYS A 125 13.17 -12.90 2.86
N HIS A 126 13.29 -12.51 4.12
CA HIS A 126 14.33 -12.95 5.04
C HIS A 126 13.91 -14.17 5.87
N ILE A 127 12.69 -14.69 5.66
CA ILE A 127 12.21 -15.92 6.28
C ILE A 127 12.18 -17.00 5.21
N HIS A 128 12.89 -18.12 5.44
CA HIS A 128 12.83 -19.24 4.51
C HIS A 128 11.36 -19.65 4.24
N THR A 129 10.94 -19.73 2.97
CA THR A 129 9.52 -19.93 2.58
C THR A 129 8.84 -21.11 3.29
N LYS A 130 9.55 -22.26 3.39
CA LYS A 130 9.10 -23.44 4.15
C LYS A 130 8.79 -23.14 5.63
N ASP A 131 9.56 -22.27 6.27
CA ASP A 131 9.39 -21.92 7.68
C ASP A 131 8.21 -20.97 7.86
N LEU A 132 8.07 -19.99 6.97
CA LEU A 132 6.89 -19.11 6.92
C LEU A 132 5.61 -19.92 6.72
N GLY A 133 5.58 -20.82 5.73
CA GLY A 133 4.45 -21.72 5.49
C GLY A 133 4.11 -22.60 6.70
N ALA A 134 5.12 -23.07 7.45
CA ALA A 134 4.90 -23.83 8.67
C ALA A 134 4.30 -22.98 9.81
N ILE A 135 4.73 -21.72 9.96
CA ILE A 135 4.15 -20.77 10.93
C ILE A 135 2.69 -20.50 10.57
N LEU A 136 2.40 -20.12 9.33
CA LEU A 136 1.04 -19.81 8.87
C LEU A 136 0.12 -21.03 8.98
N SER A 137 0.63 -22.23 8.72
CA SER A 137 -0.12 -23.47 8.93
C SER A 137 -0.51 -23.71 10.38
N LEU A 138 0.32 -23.32 11.36
CA LEU A 138 -0.03 -23.41 12.78
C LEU A 138 -1.15 -22.44 13.14
N VAL A 139 -1.08 -21.21 12.61
CA VAL A 139 -2.14 -20.20 12.79
C VAL A 139 -3.45 -20.71 12.21
N GLN A 140 -3.45 -21.13 10.94
CA GLN A 140 -4.65 -21.56 10.22
C GLN A 140 -5.35 -22.76 10.87
N LYS A 141 -4.60 -23.67 11.48
CA LYS A 141 -5.17 -24.82 12.22
C LYS A 141 -5.80 -24.42 13.56
N SER A 142 -5.48 -23.24 14.07
CA SER A 142 -5.85 -22.78 15.41
C SER A 142 -6.97 -21.73 15.41
N VAL A 143 -7.35 -21.21 14.23
CA VAL A 143 -8.39 -20.19 14.08
C VAL A 143 -9.42 -20.62 13.03
N THR A 144 -10.65 -20.14 13.15
CA THR A 144 -11.74 -20.49 12.22
C THR A 144 -11.77 -19.62 10.97
N THR A 145 -11.26 -18.39 11.07
CA THR A 145 -11.26 -17.43 9.98
C THR A 145 -9.91 -17.46 9.29
N GLN A 146 -9.90 -17.68 7.98
CA GLN A 146 -8.69 -17.60 7.17
C GLN A 146 -8.17 -16.16 7.19
N SER A 147 -6.94 -15.97 7.66
CA SER A 147 -6.27 -14.68 7.59
C SER A 147 -5.83 -14.38 6.15
N TYR A 148 -6.04 -13.15 5.70
CA TYR A 148 -5.41 -12.65 4.47
C TYR A 148 -3.94 -12.32 4.74
N ILE A 149 -3.06 -12.71 3.83
CA ILE A 149 -1.61 -12.63 4.03
C ILE A 149 -1.00 -11.79 2.92
N MET A 150 -0.29 -10.76 3.32
CA MET A 150 0.45 -9.81 2.49
C MET A 150 1.92 -9.93 2.85
N GLN A 151 2.80 -10.12 1.89
CA GLN A 151 4.19 -10.49 2.17
C GLN A 151 5.14 -9.44 1.60
N GLU A 152 5.98 -8.88 2.45
CA GLU A 152 7.03 -7.98 2.01
C GLU A 152 8.21 -8.78 1.41
N VAL A 153 8.25 -8.85 0.08
CA VAL A 153 9.34 -9.46 -0.65
C VAL A 153 9.89 -8.48 -1.68
N ILE A 154 10.92 -7.72 -1.30
CA ILE A 154 11.61 -6.79 -2.20
C ILE A 154 12.46 -7.63 -3.19
N ASP A 155 11.96 -7.84 -4.40
CA ASP A 155 12.63 -8.62 -5.46
C ASP A 155 12.91 -7.74 -6.69
N PRO A 156 14.15 -7.23 -6.85
CA PRO A 156 14.53 -6.40 -7.99
C PRO A 156 14.83 -7.20 -9.28
N GLY A 157 14.61 -8.52 -9.30
CA GLY A 157 14.85 -9.33 -10.50
C GLY A 157 16.28 -9.86 -10.66
N THR A 158 17.21 -9.51 -9.77
CA THR A 158 18.64 -9.93 -9.85
C THR A 158 19.16 -10.75 -8.66
N GLU A 159 18.36 -10.94 -7.61
CA GLU A 159 18.79 -11.59 -6.37
C GLU A 159 18.39 -13.08 -6.28
N ALA A 160 18.90 -13.80 -5.28
CA ALA A 160 18.65 -15.23 -5.14
C ALA A 160 17.24 -15.58 -4.65
N VAL A 161 16.68 -14.77 -3.74
CA VAL A 161 15.31 -14.94 -3.23
C VAL A 161 14.34 -14.24 -4.18
N ARG A 162 13.32 -14.96 -4.64
CA ARG A 162 12.31 -14.46 -5.58
C ARG A 162 10.94 -14.33 -4.94
N LYS A 163 10.17 -13.31 -5.34
CA LYS A 163 8.78 -13.12 -4.89
C LYS A 163 7.87 -14.31 -5.22
N SER A 164 8.16 -15.04 -6.30
CA SER A 164 7.40 -16.23 -6.71
C SER A 164 7.49 -17.40 -5.73
N GLU A 165 8.51 -17.45 -4.87
CA GLU A 165 8.64 -18.46 -3.82
C GLU A 165 7.55 -18.33 -2.73
N TYR A 166 6.87 -17.18 -2.68
CA TYR A 166 5.94 -16.81 -1.61
C TYR A 166 4.46 -16.84 -2.04
N TYR A 167 4.14 -17.03 -3.33
CA TYR A 167 2.76 -17.01 -3.84
C TYR A 167 1.85 -18.08 -3.23
N SER A 168 2.41 -19.18 -2.74
CA SER A 168 1.64 -20.23 -2.07
C SER A 168 1.20 -19.87 -0.65
N HIS A 169 1.68 -18.74 -0.12
CA HIS A 169 1.47 -18.31 1.27
C HIS A 169 0.65 -17.02 1.38
N GLY A 170 0.34 -16.37 0.26
CA GLY A 170 -0.41 -15.13 0.20
C GLY A 170 0.01 -14.27 -0.98
N ASP A 171 -0.40 -13.02 -0.93
CA ASP A 171 -0.06 -12.02 -1.93
C ASP A 171 1.25 -11.32 -1.53
N VAL A 172 1.94 -10.72 -2.49
CA VAL A 172 3.23 -10.07 -2.29
C VAL A 172 3.16 -8.60 -2.66
N TYR A 173 3.88 -7.77 -1.90
CA TYR A 173 4.10 -6.38 -2.27
C TYR A 173 4.98 -6.30 -3.53
N GLU A 174 4.45 -5.75 -4.63
CA GLU A 174 5.14 -5.61 -5.90
C GLU A 174 5.89 -4.27 -5.96
N PHE A 175 7.09 -4.23 -5.38
CA PHE A 175 7.91 -3.01 -5.29
C PHE A 175 8.26 -2.42 -6.67
N GLU A 176 8.41 -3.25 -7.70
CA GLU A 176 8.73 -2.76 -9.04
C GLU A 176 7.58 -1.96 -9.65
N TYR A 177 6.33 -2.18 -9.22
CA TYR A 177 5.18 -1.38 -9.67
C TYR A 177 5.37 0.10 -9.36
N GLY A 178 5.61 0.44 -8.08
CA GLY A 178 5.78 1.83 -7.64
C GLY A 178 6.97 2.51 -8.31
N ARG A 179 8.10 1.78 -8.43
CA ARG A 179 9.30 2.26 -9.13
C ARG A 179 9.04 2.53 -10.61
N LEU A 180 8.42 1.58 -11.31
CA LEU A 180 8.19 1.66 -12.74
C LEU A 180 7.15 2.72 -13.08
N VAL A 181 6.01 2.75 -12.39
CA VAL A 181 4.97 3.78 -12.60
C VAL A 181 5.52 5.15 -12.22
N GLY A 182 6.20 5.27 -11.08
CA GLY A 182 6.85 6.49 -10.62
C GLY A 182 7.80 7.08 -11.65
N ALA A 183 8.62 6.26 -12.30
CA ALA A 183 9.55 6.70 -13.35
C ALA A 183 8.85 7.39 -14.54
N LYS A 184 7.67 6.92 -14.96
CA LYS A 184 6.91 7.51 -16.09
C LYS A 184 6.33 8.86 -15.70
N PHE A 185 5.78 8.97 -14.49
CA PHE A 185 5.25 10.25 -13.99
C PHE A 185 6.34 11.27 -13.72
N LEU A 186 7.49 10.84 -13.20
CA LEU A 186 8.67 11.67 -12.97
C LEU A 186 9.38 12.08 -14.27
N GLY A 187 9.13 11.40 -15.39
CA GLY A 187 9.80 11.66 -16.66
C GLY A 187 11.25 11.20 -16.70
N LEU A 188 11.60 10.19 -15.88
CA LEU A 188 12.98 9.73 -15.75
C LEU A 188 13.45 9.07 -17.03
N GLU A 189 14.65 9.43 -17.49
CA GLU A 189 15.27 8.84 -18.68
C GLU A 189 14.39 8.95 -19.94
N GLY A 190 13.55 10.00 -20.03
CA GLY A 190 12.63 10.21 -21.15
C GLY A 190 11.39 9.31 -21.14
N GLN A 191 11.16 8.56 -20.06
CA GLN A 191 9.93 7.78 -19.88
C GLN A 191 8.71 8.70 -19.76
N ASN A 192 7.54 8.20 -20.13
CA ASN A 192 6.30 8.98 -20.13
C ASN A 192 5.05 8.09 -19.97
N LEU A 193 3.89 8.71 -19.77
CA LEU A 193 2.65 7.99 -19.47
C LEU A 193 2.15 7.09 -20.62
N SER A 194 2.46 7.42 -21.89
CA SER A 194 2.03 6.59 -23.04
C SER A 194 2.53 5.15 -22.96
N GLN A 195 3.66 4.93 -22.28
CA GLN A 195 4.29 3.63 -22.11
C GLN A 195 3.55 2.74 -21.12
N LEU A 196 2.56 3.25 -20.37
CA LEU A 196 1.82 2.47 -19.37
C LEU A 196 0.70 1.59 -19.97
N GLU A 197 0.47 1.63 -21.29
CA GLU A 197 -0.57 0.85 -21.97
C GLU A 197 -0.49 -0.65 -21.68
N THR A 198 0.73 -1.17 -21.58
CA THR A 198 1.02 -2.60 -21.43
C THR A 198 1.43 -2.98 -20.00
N LEU A 199 1.20 -2.08 -19.02
CA LEU A 199 1.56 -2.30 -17.62
C LEU A 199 0.91 -3.59 -17.09
N GLY A 200 1.75 -4.51 -16.63
CA GLY A 200 1.30 -5.76 -16.02
C GLY A 200 2.39 -6.82 -15.97
N GLU A 201 1.97 -8.09 -15.94
CA GLU A 201 2.84 -9.26 -15.77
C GLU A 201 3.95 -9.37 -16.83
N GLY A 202 3.69 -8.93 -18.07
CA GLY A 202 4.67 -8.92 -19.16
C GLY A 202 5.92 -8.07 -18.87
N TRP A 203 5.88 -7.21 -17.85
CA TRP A 203 7.02 -6.39 -17.40
C TRP A 203 7.87 -7.11 -16.33
N GLY A 204 7.59 -8.38 -16.02
CA GLY A 204 8.23 -9.11 -14.93
C GLY A 204 7.64 -8.82 -13.55
N LEU A 205 6.46 -8.18 -13.52
CA LEU A 205 5.68 -8.02 -12.31
C LEU A 205 5.01 -9.35 -11.93
N ALA A 206 4.64 -9.49 -10.66
CA ALA A 206 3.91 -10.63 -10.15
C ALA A 206 2.56 -10.82 -10.88
N PRO A 207 1.98 -12.04 -10.84
CA PRO A 207 0.61 -12.23 -11.30
C PRO A 207 -0.33 -11.20 -10.66
N SER A 208 -1.26 -10.65 -11.44
CA SER A 208 -2.11 -9.56 -10.96
C SER A 208 -2.97 -9.96 -9.74
N ASP A 209 -3.31 -11.24 -9.61
CA ASP A 209 -4.06 -11.82 -8.48
C ASP A 209 -3.17 -12.19 -7.27
N LYS A 210 -1.88 -11.85 -7.35
CA LYS A 210 -0.87 -12.01 -6.29
C LYS A 210 -0.17 -10.71 -5.92
N ALA A 211 -0.41 -9.64 -6.67
CA ALA A 211 0.31 -8.39 -6.53
C ALA A 211 -0.46 -7.41 -5.65
N ILE A 212 0.15 -6.95 -4.56
CA ILE A 212 -0.24 -5.75 -3.84
C ILE A 212 0.59 -4.61 -4.38
N VAL A 213 -0.07 -3.57 -4.90
CA VAL A 213 0.56 -2.48 -5.62
C VAL A 213 0.41 -1.17 -4.87
N PHE A 214 1.42 -0.33 -4.94
CA PHE A 214 1.48 0.94 -4.22
C PHE A 214 2.36 1.92 -4.97
N ILE A 215 2.10 3.22 -4.83
CA ILE A 215 2.97 4.27 -5.38
C ILE A 215 4.18 4.48 -4.47
N ASP A 216 3.99 4.43 -3.16
CA ASP A 216 5.01 4.41 -2.13
C ASP A 216 4.54 3.62 -0.91
N ASN A 217 5.49 3.26 -0.05
CA ASN A 217 5.22 2.72 1.27
C ASN A 217 6.05 3.52 2.30
N HIS A 218 5.98 3.12 3.56
CA HIS A 218 6.67 3.81 4.64
C HIS A 218 8.21 3.81 4.48
N ASP A 219 8.83 2.77 3.92
CA ASP A 219 10.28 2.76 3.67
C ASP A 219 10.67 3.60 2.44
N LYS A 220 10.02 3.33 1.30
CA LYS A 220 10.39 3.91 0.00
C LYS A 220 10.17 5.41 -0.04
N GLN A 221 9.18 5.94 0.68
CA GLN A 221 9.01 7.39 0.76
C GLN A 221 10.15 8.12 1.49
N ARG A 222 10.96 7.38 2.25
CA ARG A 222 12.14 7.85 3.00
C ARG A 222 13.47 7.50 2.32
N GLY A 223 13.43 6.75 1.22
CA GLY A 223 14.63 6.20 0.56
C GLY A 223 15.20 4.96 1.25
N HIS A 224 14.44 4.32 2.16
CA HIS A 224 14.84 3.11 2.85
C HIS A 224 14.57 1.85 2.02
N GLY A 225 15.13 0.70 2.44
CA GLY A 225 14.97 -0.58 1.75
C GLY A 225 15.65 -0.67 0.38
N GLY A 226 16.56 0.26 0.07
CA GLY A 226 17.42 0.27 -1.12
C GLY A 226 16.77 0.80 -2.41
N GLY A 227 17.44 1.78 -3.06
CA GLY A 227 17.22 2.20 -4.45
C GLY A 227 15.82 2.68 -4.86
N GLY A 228 15.75 3.25 -6.08
CA GLY A 228 14.51 3.64 -6.74
C GLY A 228 14.04 5.06 -6.43
N ASN A 229 13.49 5.73 -7.45
CA ASN A 229 12.84 7.02 -7.31
C ASN A 229 11.33 6.78 -7.17
N TYR A 230 10.82 6.91 -5.96
CA TYR A 230 9.40 6.74 -5.66
C TYR A 230 8.72 8.11 -5.59
N LEU A 231 7.51 8.19 -6.13
CA LEU A 231 6.64 9.33 -5.89
C LEU A 231 6.08 9.25 -4.48
N THR A 232 5.93 10.39 -3.83
CA THR A 232 5.45 10.50 -2.45
C THR A 232 4.57 11.74 -2.33
N TYR A 233 3.87 11.92 -1.21
CA TYR A 233 3.08 13.12 -0.93
C TYR A 233 3.87 14.44 -1.16
N LYS A 234 5.21 14.44 -1.02
CA LYS A 234 6.08 15.60 -1.26
C LYS A 234 6.06 16.10 -2.71
N HIS A 235 5.59 15.28 -3.65
CA HIS A 235 5.41 15.64 -5.06
C HIS A 235 4.04 16.25 -5.37
N GLY A 236 3.19 16.45 -4.35
CA GLY A 236 1.91 17.14 -4.45
C GLY A 236 1.02 16.57 -5.56
N ARG A 237 0.64 17.42 -6.52
CA ARG A 237 -0.28 17.05 -7.61
C ARG A 237 0.21 15.86 -8.43
N LEU A 238 1.52 15.70 -8.63
CA LEU A 238 2.05 14.58 -9.40
C LEU A 238 1.80 13.23 -8.71
N TYR A 239 1.90 13.20 -7.37
CA TYR A 239 1.60 12.01 -6.56
C TYR A 239 0.10 11.68 -6.58
N GLU A 240 -0.75 12.71 -6.57
CA GLU A 240 -2.19 12.53 -6.71
C GLU A 240 -2.54 11.86 -8.06
N LEU A 241 -2.00 12.37 -9.18
CA LEU A 241 -2.24 11.78 -10.49
C LEU A 241 -1.73 10.33 -10.61
N ALA A 242 -0.60 10.00 -9.97
CA ALA A 242 -0.10 8.63 -9.94
C ALA A 242 -1.05 7.68 -9.19
N ASN A 243 -1.64 8.14 -8.08
CA ASN A 243 -2.65 7.38 -7.34
C ASN A 243 -3.98 7.28 -8.11
N VAL A 244 -4.40 8.34 -8.81
CA VAL A 244 -5.54 8.28 -9.75
C VAL A 244 -5.32 7.18 -10.79
N PHE A 245 -4.14 7.12 -11.39
CA PHE A 245 -3.78 6.05 -12.32
C PHE A 245 -3.82 4.66 -11.67
N MET A 246 -3.18 4.47 -10.52
CA MET A 246 -3.16 3.18 -9.81
C MET A 246 -4.56 2.67 -9.47
N LEU A 247 -5.43 3.55 -8.98
CA LEU A 247 -6.79 3.20 -8.61
C LEU A 247 -7.68 2.96 -9.85
N ALA A 248 -7.40 3.61 -10.97
CA ALA A 248 -8.10 3.37 -12.23
C ALA A 248 -7.67 2.09 -12.95
N HIS A 249 -6.38 1.74 -12.91
CA HIS A 249 -5.79 0.64 -13.67
C HIS A 249 -6.11 -0.74 -13.06
N PRO A 250 -6.49 -1.78 -13.84
CA PRO A 250 -6.99 -3.06 -13.30
C PRO A 250 -5.95 -3.88 -12.50
N TYR A 251 -4.66 -3.72 -12.78
CA TYR A 251 -3.60 -4.56 -12.22
C TYR A 251 -3.44 -4.44 -10.69
N GLY A 252 -3.32 -5.58 -10.01
CA GLY A 252 -3.02 -5.69 -8.59
C GLY A 252 -4.13 -5.25 -7.61
N TYR A 253 -3.88 -5.49 -6.33
CA TYR A 253 -4.65 -4.96 -5.21
C TYR A 253 -3.98 -3.66 -4.70
N PRO A 254 -4.62 -2.48 -4.85
CA PRO A 254 -4.00 -1.22 -4.48
C PRO A 254 -3.92 -1.02 -2.96
N ASP A 255 -2.76 -0.63 -2.48
CA ASP A 255 -2.50 -0.17 -1.11
C ASP A 255 -2.13 1.32 -1.13
N LEU A 256 -2.90 2.13 -0.40
CA LEU A 256 -2.73 3.58 -0.34
C LEU A 256 -1.98 3.95 0.93
N MET A 257 -0.88 4.66 0.77
CA MET A 257 -0.15 5.21 1.89
C MET A 257 -0.92 6.38 2.54
N SER A 258 -0.81 6.49 3.85
CA SER A 258 -1.27 7.67 4.60
C SER A 258 -0.18 8.08 5.58
N SER A 259 0.43 9.23 5.34
CA SER A 259 1.70 9.64 5.94
C SER A 259 1.55 10.76 6.97
N TYR A 260 2.69 11.10 7.56
CA TYR A 260 2.91 12.34 8.31
C TYR A 260 4.10 13.09 7.70
N THR A 261 4.20 14.38 7.98
CA THR A 261 5.29 15.22 7.49
C THR A 261 6.61 14.89 8.18
N PHE A 262 7.66 14.68 7.40
CA PHE A 262 9.03 14.53 7.90
C PHE A 262 10.05 15.25 7.03
N SER A 263 11.10 15.79 7.66
CA SER A 263 12.28 16.36 6.99
C SER A 263 13.50 15.45 7.06
N ASP A 264 13.55 14.56 8.06
CA ASP A 264 14.59 13.56 8.27
C ASP A 264 14.02 12.17 8.01
N SER A 265 14.76 11.30 7.30
CA SER A 265 14.32 9.93 6.99
C SER A 265 14.11 9.09 8.25
N GLU A 266 14.82 9.39 9.34
CA GLU A 266 14.70 8.67 10.61
C GLU A 266 13.65 9.26 11.55
N GLN A 267 12.93 10.30 11.11
CA GLN A 267 11.97 11.00 11.96
C GLN A 267 10.73 10.16 12.23
N GLY A 268 10.45 9.95 13.53
CA GLY A 268 9.21 9.33 14.00
C GLY A 268 7.96 10.21 13.77
N PRO A 269 6.76 9.69 14.07
CA PRO A 269 5.53 10.44 13.87
C PRO A 269 5.44 11.66 14.79
N PRO A 270 4.57 12.63 14.43
CA PRO A 270 4.20 13.76 15.27
C PRO A 270 4.09 13.40 16.74
N ALA A 271 4.92 14.02 17.57
CA ALA A 271 5.08 13.66 18.98
C ALA A 271 4.76 14.81 19.92
N ASP A 272 4.22 14.51 21.10
CA ASP A 272 4.26 15.45 22.22
C ASP A 272 5.66 15.48 22.88
N ALA A 273 5.86 16.35 23.86
CA ALA A 273 7.15 16.49 24.55
C ALA A 273 7.61 15.21 25.30
N ASN A 274 6.69 14.28 25.58
CA ASN A 274 6.98 13.00 26.24
C ASN A 274 7.20 11.87 25.23
N GLY A 275 7.18 12.16 23.92
CA GLY A 275 7.34 11.18 22.87
C GLY A 275 6.08 10.35 22.57
N ASN A 276 4.90 10.72 23.08
CA ASN A 276 3.65 10.07 22.67
C ASN A 276 3.23 10.56 21.28
N THR A 277 2.59 9.70 20.48
CA THR A 277 2.06 10.14 19.18
C THR A 277 0.92 11.13 19.39
N ARG A 278 0.97 12.29 18.73
CA ARG A 278 -0.10 13.28 18.77
C ARG A 278 -1.35 12.75 18.08
N SER A 279 -2.51 13.18 18.56
CA SER A 279 -3.80 12.83 17.97
C SER A 279 -3.94 13.46 16.58
N VAL A 280 -4.52 12.71 15.63
CA VAL A 280 -4.99 13.24 14.33
C VAL A 280 -6.29 14.05 14.48
N TYR A 281 -6.89 14.08 15.67
CA TYR A 281 -8.05 14.91 15.98
C TYR A 281 -7.67 16.06 16.90
N HIS A 282 -8.16 17.26 16.59
CA HIS A 282 -8.09 18.46 17.43
C HIS A 282 -9.48 19.05 17.61
N SER A 283 -9.95 19.19 18.85
CA SER A 283 -11.28 19.72 19.18
C SER A 283 -12.44 19.01 18.45
N GLY A 284 -12.34 17.69 18.27
CA GLY A 284 -13.35 16.87 17.59
C GLY A 284 -13.31 16.92 16.06
N GLN A 285 -12.47 17.77 15.47
CA GLN A 285 -12.24 17.84 14.03
C GLN A 285 -10.97 17.08 13.65
N VAL A 286 -10.98 16.48 12.46
CA VAL A 286 -9.78 15.84 11.91
C VAL A 286 -8.76 16.91 11.52
N SER A 287 -7.52 16.76 11.96
CA SER A 287 -6.37 17.64 11.67
C SER A 287 -5.49 16.93 10.64
N CYS A 288 -5.82 17.14 9.37
CA CYS A 288 -5.13 16.58 8.21
C CYS A 288 -4.59 17.70 7.30
N PHE A 289 -3.77 17.32 6.31
CA PHE A 289 -3.21 18.15 5.25
C PHE A 289 -2.10 19.12 5.68
N GLU A 290 -1.57 18.95 6.89
CA GLU A 290 -0.41 19.71 7.38
C GLU A 290 0.62 18.75 7.98
N GLU A 291 0.48 18.42 9.26
CA GLU A 291 1.39 17.52 9.95
C GLU A 291 1.04 16.04 9.67
N TRP A 292 -0.25 15.70 9.69
CA TRP A 292 -0.77 14.45 9.14
C TRP A 292 -1.17 14.69 7.69
N GLN A 293 -0.58 13.97 6.74
CA GLN A 293 -0.80 14.20 5.32
C GLN A 293 -2.17 13.72 4.85
N CYS A 294 -2.62 12.59 5.39
CA CYS A 294 -3.94 12.01 5.14
C CYS A 294 -4.27 11.90 3.64
N GLU A 295 -3.37 11.34 2.85
CA GLU A 295 -3.50 11.18 1.40
C GLU A 295 -4.78 10.40 1.03
N HIS A 296 -5.18 9.45 1.88
CA HIS A 296 -6.47 8.74 1.79
C HIS A 296 -7.72 9.66 1.87
N ARG A 297 -7.57 10.93 2.25
CA ARG A 297 -8.63 11.96 2.30
C ARG A 297 -8.46 13.04 1.24
N TRP A 298 -7.41 12.98 0.42
CA TRP A 298 -7.31 13.88 -0.73
C TRP A 298 -8.46 13.52 -1.67
N GLN A 299 -9.27 14.50 -2.02
CA GLN A 299 -10.58 14.25 -2.62
C GLN A 299 -10.52 13.33 -3.85
N ALA A 300 -9.59 13.60 -4.76
CA ALA A 300 -9.39 12.75 -5.93
C ALA A 300 -9.00 11.31 -5.56
N ILE A 301 -8.08 11.12 -4.61
CA ILE A 301 -7.64 9.78 -4.17
C ILE A 301 -8.80 9.04 -3.48
N ALA A 302 -9.49 9.69 -2.54
CA ALA A 302 -10.63 9.12 -1.84
C ALA A 302 -11.75 8.69 -2.80
N ASN A 303 -12.10 9.55 -3.76
CA ASN A 303 -13.12 9.25 -4.75
C ASN A 303 -12.68 8.17 -5.75
N MET A 304 -11.38 8.10 -6.06
CA MET A 304 -10.84 7.04 -6.90
C MET A 304 -10.83 5.67 -6.22
N VAL A 305 -10.87 5.58 -4.88
CA VAL A 305 -11.22 4.32 -4.19
C VAL A 305 -12.65 3.91 -4.55
N GLY A 306 -13.58 4.87 -4.57
CA GLY A 306 -14.94 4.67 -5.08
C GLY A 306 -14.96 4.21 -6.55
N PHE A 307 -14.17 4.83 -7.42
CA PHE A 307 -13.99 4.41 -8.81
C PHE A 307 -13.50 2.95 -8.90
N ARG A 308 -12.46 2.59 -8.13
CA ARG A 308 -11.91 1.23 -8.08
C ARG A 308 -12.98 0.22 -7.70
N ASN A 309 -13.81 0.53 -6.70
CA ASN A 309 -14.90 -0.34 -6.27
C ASN A 309 -15.94 -0.57 -7.37
N HIS A 310 -16.33 0.48 -8.09
CA HIS A 310 -17.30 0.39 -9.19
C HIS A 310 -16.79 -0.34 -10.43
N THR A 311 -15.48 -0.30 -10.66
CA THR A 311 -14.83 -0.81 -11.87
C THR A 311 -14.07 -2.12 -11.66
N SER A 312 -13.94 -2.57 -10.41
CA SER A 312 -13.28 -3.84 -10.05
C SER A 312 -13.78 -4.97 -10.94
N THR A 313 -12.87 -5.85 -11.35
CA THR A 313 -13.02 -6.92 -12.37
C THR A 313 -13.09 -6.53 -13.85
N ASN A 314 -13.31 -5.27 -14.23
CA ASN A 314 -13.41 -4.90 -15.66
C ASN A 314 -12.02 -4.75 -16.31
N PRO A 315 -11.81 -5.18 -17.56
CA PRO A 315 -10.54 -4.96 -18.25
C PRO A 315 -10.35 -3.49 -18.58
N LEU A 316 -9.13 -3.12 -18.96
CA LEU A 316 -8.85 -1.83 -19.57
C LEU A 316 -9.45 -1.81 -20.99
N THR A 317 -10.17 -0.75 -21.35
CA THR A 317 -10.72 -0.54 -22.70
C THR A 317 -10.37 0.86 -23.21
N HIS A 318 -10.42 1.07 -24.53
CA HIS A 318 -10.22 2.39 -25.16
C HIS A 318 -8.97 3.15 -24.68
N TRP A 319 -7.82 2.47 -24.59
CA TRP A 319 -6.56 3.16 -24.34
C TRP A 319 -6.32 4.21 -25.42
N TRP A 320 -6.00 5.42 -24.98
CA TRP A 320 -5.60 6.51 -25.85
C TRP A 320 -4.41 7.24 -25.23
N SER A 321 -3.51 7.70 -26.08
CA SER A 321 -2.40 8.55 -25.70
C SER A 321 -2.05 9.51 -26.84
N ASN A 322 -1.50 10.68 -26.50
CA ASN A 322 -0.84 11.57 -27.46
C ASN A 322 0.61 11.14 -27.81
N GLY A 323 1.06 9.96 -27.34
CA GLY A 323 2.45 9.50 -27.47
C GLY A 323 3.40 10.10 -26.42
N ALA A 324 2.87 10.86 -25.44
CA ALA A 324 3.63 11.50 -24.37
C ALA A 324 2.91 11.38 -23.01
N ASN A 325 2.49 12.49 -22.41
CA ASN A 325 2.03 12.55 -21.01
C ASN A 325 0.53 12.87 -20.87
N GLN A 326 -0.23 12.71 -21.94
CA GLN A 326 -1.70 12.70 -21.93
C GLN A 326 -2.16 11.28 -22.24
N ILE A 327 -2.96 10.71 -21.33
CA ILE A 327 -3.53 9.37 -21.48
C ILE A 327 -5.00 9.36 -21.09
N ALA A 328 -5.75 8.43 -21.67
CA ALA A 328 -7.12 8.13 -21.27
C ALA A 328 -7.41 6.64 -21.46
N PHE A 329 -8.30 6.10 -20.63
CA PHE A 329 -8.78 4.73 -20.79
C PHE A 329 -10.09 4.50 -20.03
N GLY A 330 -10.83 3.50 -20.48
CA GLY A 330 -12.02 2.96 -19.84
C GLY A 330 -11.73 1.72 -18.98
N ARG A 331 -12.72 1.39 -18.16
CA ARG A 331 -12.83 0.11 -17.44
C ARG A 331 -14.14 -0.55 -17.84
N GLY A 332 -14.20 -0.99 -19.10
CA GLY A 332 -15.46 -1.36 -19.74
C GLY A 332 -16.45 -0.21 -19.72
N ASP A 333 -17.73 -0.52 -19.56
CA ASP A 333 -18.82 0.47 -19.45
C ASP A 333 -18.99 1.04 -18.02
N GLN A 334 -18.07 0.71 -17.10
CA GLN A 334 -18.21 1.02 -15.67
C GLN A 334 -17.52 2.32 -15.26
N GLY A 335 -16.49 2.75 -15.99
CA GLY A 335 -15.79 3.99 -15.72
C GLY A 335 -14.79 4.39 -16.79
N PHE A 336 -14.41 5.66 -16.78
CA PHE A 336 -13.50 6.27 -17.74
C PHE A 336 -12.64 7.32 -17.04
N VAL A 337 -11.35 7.37 -17.37
CA VAL A 337 -10.37 8.30 -16.79
C VAL A 337 -9.56 8.98 -17.88
N VAL A 338 -9.20 10.24 -17.64
CA VAL A 338 -8.28 11.04 -18.45
C VAL A 338 -7.26 11.68 -17.51
N ILE A 339 -5.97 11.59 -17.85
CA ILE A 339 -4.87 12.17 -17.07
C ILE A 339 -4.03 13.05 -18.00
N ASN A 340 -3.79 14.29 -17.58
CA ASN A 340 -2.91 15.23 -18.26
C ASN A 340 -1.75 15.61 -17.32
N ARG A 341 -0.57 15.03 -17.54
CA ARG A 341 0.66 15.37 -16.80
C ARG A 341 1.50 16.46 -17.50
N GLU A 342 1.02 17.01 -18.61
CA GLU A 342 1.67 18.13 -19.29
C GLU A 342 1.31 19.46 -18.61
N SER A 343 2.01 20.54 -18.99
CA SER A 343 1.69 21.90 -18.51
C SER A 343 0.48 22.50 -19.21
N ASP A 344 0.27 22.08 -20.46
CA ASP A 344 -0.70 22.73 -21.35
C ASP A 344 -2.06 22.05 -21.23
N ARG A 345 -3.10 22.85 -21.43
CA ARG A 345 -4.47 22.34 -21.45
C ARG A 345 -4.68 21.44 -22.66
N PHE A 346 -5.27 20.28 -22.40
CA PHE A 346 -5.67 19.32 -23.41
C PHE A 346 -7.17 19.41 -23.69
N THR A 347 -7.60 19.39 -24.96
CA THR A 347 -9.02 19.27 -25.33
C THR A 347 -9.19 18.24 -26.43
N HIS A 348 -9.99 17.20 -26.19
CA HIS A 348 -10.15 16.09 -27.13
C HIS A 348 -11.47 15.37 -26.94
N THR A 349 -11.92 14.70 -28.01
CA THR A 349 -13.07 13.80 -27.99
C THR A 349 -12.59 12.36 -28.01
N LEU A 350 -12.93 11.58 -26.98
CA LEU A 350 -12.41 10.24 -26.73
C LEU A 350 -13.56 9.23 -26.76
N GLN A 351 -13.30 8.02 -27.25
CA GLN A 351 -14.27 6.93 -27.22
C GLN A 351 -14.32 6.28 -25.83
N THR A 352 -15.51 5.92 -25.38
CA THR A 352 -15.74 5.14 -24.16
C THR A 352 -16.81 4.07 -24.41
N ASP A 353 -16.93 3.10 -23.50
CA ASP A 353 -18.05 2.15 -23.47
C ASP A 353 -19.20 2.60 -22.57
N MET A 354 -18.98 3.64 -21.76
CA MET A 354 -19.98 4.15 -20.82
C MET A 354 -21.29 4.53 -21.53
N ALA A 355 -22.41 4.37 -20.82
CA ALA A 355 -23.71 4.73 -21.34
C ALA A 355 -23.81 6.26 -21.56
N PRO A 356 -24.56 6.72 -22.58
CA PRO A 356 -24.83 8.14 -22.77
C PRO A 356 -25.46 8.77 -21.52
N GLY A 357 -25.10 10.02 -21.23
CA GLY A 357 -25.60 10.76 -20.09
C GLY A 357 -24.60 11.75 -19.52
N THR A 358 -24.99 12.41 -18.43
CA THR A 358 -24.16 13.36 -17.71
C THR A 358 -23.66 12.74 -16.41
N TYR A 359 -22.37 12.84 -16.15
CA TYR A 359 -21.69 12.25 -14.99
C TYR A 359 -20.93 13.32 -14.22
N CYS A 360 -20.83 13.19 -12.90
CA CYS A 360 -19.97 14.05 -12.10
C CYS A 360 -18.51 13.70 -12.30
N ASN A 361 -17.67 14.73 -12.49
CA ASN A 361 -16.22 14.56 -12.46
C ASN A 361 -15.78 14.30 -11.01
N ILE A 362 -15.45 13.05 -10.71
CA ILE A 362 -15.16 12.64 -9.34
C ILE A 362 -13.78 13.08 -8.84
N ILE A 363 -12.94 13.67 -9.70
CA ILE A 363 -11.67 14.28 -9.30
C ILE A 363 -11.90 15.61 -8.57
N GLU A 364 -12.92 16.37 -8.97
CA GLU A 364 -13.23 17.71 -8.46
C GLU A 364 -14.43 17.74 -7.51
N GLY A 365 -15.26 16.70 -7.51
CA GLY A 365 -16.47 16.62 -6.69
C GLY A 365 -16.98 15.19 -6.57
N GLU A 366 -18.24 15.06 -6.23
CA GLU A 366 -18.98 13.80 -6.17
C GLU A 366 -20.44 14.05 -6.55
N LEU A 367 -21.21 12.97 -6.72
CA LEU A 367 -22.65 13.06 -6.87
C LEU A 367 -23.26 13.56 -5.55
N ASN A 368 -24.15 14.55 -5.61
CA ASN A 368 -24.82 15.04 -4.41
C ASN A 368 -25.78 13.98 -3.83
N ALA A 369 -26.17 14.15 -2.56
CA ALA A 369 -26.95 13.15 -1.84
C ALA A 369 -28.35 12.87 -2.44
N ASP A 370 -28.93 13.82 -3.17
CA ASP A 370 -30.23 13.66 -3.84
C ASP A 370 -30.11 13.12 -5.28
N GLY A 371 -28.89 12.95 -5.79
CA GLY A 371 -28.60 12.40 -7.12
C GLY A 371 -28.91 13.33 -8.29
N THR A 372 -29.21 14.60 -8.05
CA THR A 372 -29.64 15.56 -9.08
C THR A 372 -28.51 16.42 -9.64
N GLY A 373 -27.31 16.36 -9.06
CA GLY A 373 -26.17 17.16 -9.50
C GLY A 373 -24.86 16.78 -8.83
N CYS A 374 -23.85 17.62 -9.02
CA CYS A 374 -22.50 17.38 -8.51
C CYS A 374 -22.15 18.41 -7.44
N THR A 375 -21.33 18.01 -6.47
CA THR A 375 -20.79 18.93 -5.46
C THR A 375 -19.75 19.89 -6.05
N ALA A 376 -19.04 19.48 -7.11
CA ALA A 376 -18.17 20.35 -7.88
C ALA A 376 -18.96 21.44 -8.61
N THR A 377 -18.32 22.59 -8.80
CA THR A 377 -18.87 23.70 -9.60
C THR A 377 -17.85 24.10 -10.67
N GLY A 378 -18.33 24.68 -11.77
CA GLY A 378 -17.48 25.13 -12.88
C GLY A 378 -17.55 24.23 -14.11
N ALA A 379 -16.73 24.54 -15.11
CA ALA A 379 -16.82 23.97 -16.46
C ALA A 379 -16.52 22.46 -16.51
N ASN A 380 -15.76 21.93 -15.55
CA ASN A 380 -15.37 20.53 -15.46
C ASN A 380 -16.11 19.75 -14.37
N ALA A 381 -17.14 20.34 -13.73
CA ALA A 381 -17.93 19.68 -12.70
C ALA A 381 -18.67 18.44 -13.23
N THR A 382 -19.08 18.48 -14.51
CA THR A 382 -19.77 17.39 -15.18
C THR A 382 -19.10 17.01 -16.49
N VAL A 383 -19.23 15.75 -16.86
CA VAL A 383 -18.75 15.18 -18.11
C VAL A 383 -19.93 14.55 -18.84
N THR A 384 -20.10 14.87 -20.12
CA THR A 384 -21.18 14.30 -20.93
C THR A 384 -20.63 13.20 -21.84
N VAL A 385 -21.27 12.03 -21.78
CA VAL A 385 -21.10 10.94 -22.74
C VAL A 385 -22.21 11.09 -23.79
N ASP A 386 -21.83 11.33 -25.04
CA ASP A 386 -22.79 11.51 -26.14
C ASP A 386 -23.47 10.19 -26.57
N ARG A 387 -24.46 10.27 -27.46
CA ARG A 387 -25.17 9.10 -28.00
C ARG A 387 -24.28 8.12 -28.79
N HIS A 388 -23.10 8.55 -29.19
CA HIS A 388 -22.08 7.74 -29.87
C HIS A 388 -21.03 7.21 -28.88
N ARG A 389 -21.28 7.36 -27.57
CA ARG A 389 -20.38 6.99 -26.47
C ARG A 389 -19.02 7.67 -26.56
N ARG A 390 -19.02 8.95 -26.90
CA ARG A 390 -17.82 9.79 -26.90
C ARG A 390 -17.90 10.82 -25.79
N VAL A 391 -16.74 11.15 -25.23
CA VAL A 391 -16.58 12.18 -24.21
C VAL A 391 -15.67 13.26 -24.77
N THR A 392 -16.15 14.51 -24.79
CA THR A 392 -15.30 15.67 -25.04
C THR A 392 -14.86 16.26 -23.71
N VAL A 393 -13.55 16.26 -23.45
CA VAL A 393 -12.96 16.78 -22.21
C VAL A 393 -12.06 17.98 -22.49
N ALA A 394 -11.96 18.89 -21.51
CA ALA A 394 -10.91 19.90 -21.43
C ALA A 394 -10.17 19.76 -20.09
N VAL A 395 -8.98 19.17 -20.11
CA VAL A 395 -8.19 18.88 -18.90
C VAL A 395 -7.03 19.85 -18.82
N GLU A 396 -7.00 20.69 -17.78
CA GLU A 396 -5.88 21.59 -17.50
C GLU A 396 -4.57 20.81 -17.27
N GLY A 397 -3.44 21.51 -17.39
CA GLY A 397 -2.14 20.93 -17.10
C GLY A 397 -2.06 20.41 -15.66
N MET A 398 -1.38 19.29 -15.45
CA MET A 398 -1.34 18.56 -14.17
C MET A 398 -2.74 18.21 -13.61
N GLY A 399 -3.69 17.92 -14.51
CA GLY A 399 -5.09 17.64 -14.20
C GLY A 399 -5.51 16.20 -14.50
N ALA A 400 -6.69 15.84 -14.01
CA ALA A 400 -7.37 14.60 -14.37
C ALA A 400 -8.88 14.79 -14.37
N ILE A 401 -9.58 13.93 -15.12
CA ILE A 401 -11.03 13.75 -15.07
C ILE A 401 -11.29 12.26 -14.89
N ALA A 402 -12.24 11.91 -14.03
CA ALA A 402 -12.70 10.54 -13.89
C ALA A 402 -14.21 10.52 -13.69
N ILE A 403 -14.86 9.53 -14.30
CA ILE A 403 -16.30 9.26 -14.18
C ILE A 403 -16.53 7.76 -14.04
N HIS A 404 -17.55 7.37 -13.28
CA HIS A 404 -17.98 5.97 -13.16
C HIS A 404 -19.50 5.87 -13.16
N ARG A 405 -20.05 4.67 -13.34
CA ARG A 405 -21.50 4.43 -13.43
C ARG A 405 -22.30 4.99 -12.24
N GLY A 406 -21.70 5.00 -11.05
CA GLY A 406 -22.31 5.48 -9.81
C GLY A 406 -22.32 7.00 -9.66
N ALA A 407 -21.62 7.72 -10.55
CA ALA A 407 -21.58 9.18 -10.58
C ALA A 407 -22.49 9.78 -11.66
N LYS A 408 -23.43 8.99 -12.21
CA LYS A 408 -24.35 9.44 -13.26
C LYS A 408 -25.47 10.32 -12.67
N VAL A 409 -25.72 11.46 -13.30
CA VAL A 409 -26.76 12.43 -12.95
C VAL A 409 -28.02 12.25 -13.81
N SER A 410 -27.86 12.17 -15.14
CA SER A 410 -28.97 11.98 -16.10
C SER A 410 -28.59 11.14 -17.30
#